data_AF-A0A3C2A8V5-F1
#
_entry.id   AF-A0A3C2A8V5-F1
#
_cell.length_a   1.000
_cell.length_b   1.000
_cell.length_c   1.000
_cell.angle_alpha   90.00
_cell.angle_beta   90.00
_cell.angle_gamma   90.00
#
_symmetry.space_group_name_H-M   'P 1'
#
loop_
_entity.id
_entity.type
_entity.pdbx_description
1 polymer ?
#
loop_
_entity_poly.entity_id
_entity_poly.type
_entity_poly.pdbx_seq_one_letter_code
_entity_poly.pdbx_strand_id
1 'polypeptide(L)'
;YHDQGLVPFKTLAFDTGVNYTAGLPAIRTSPDHGTAFAIAGRNLADETSMRSALFACYDIILNRREYQQPQQTNTEEPEFVV
;
A
#
# COMPACT_ATOMS: atom_id res chain seq x y z
N TYR A 1 -7.43 1.43 21.44
CA TYR A 1 -8.31 1.14 20.28
C TYR A 1 -7.60 0.32 19.19
N HIS A 2 -6.61 -0.51 19.50
CA HIS A 2 -5.91 -1.31 18.48
C HIS A 2 -6.79 -2.45 17.93
N ASP A 3 -7.32 -3.27 18.84
CA ASP A 3 -8.04 -4.49 18.46
C ASP A 3 -9.40 -4.21 17.82
N GLN A 4 -9.98 -3.04 18.08
CA GLN A 4 -11.23 -2.60 17.45
C GLN A 4 -11.10 -2.45 15.93
N GLY A 5 -9.91 -2.09 15.42
CA GLY A 5 -9.65 -1.97 13.99
C GLY A 5 -9.01 -3.22 13.38
N LEU A 6 -8.06 -3.83 14.11
CA LEU A 6 -7.28 -4.93 13.54
C LEU A 6 -8.02 -6.27 13.51
N VAL A 7 -8.91 -6.54 14.46
CA VAL A 7 -9.72 -7.78 14.44
C VAL A 7 -10.60 -7.84 13.18
N PRO A 8 -11.45 -6.82 12.86
CA PRO A 8 -12.25 -6.86 11.64
C PRO A 8 -11.39 -6.80 10.38
N PHE A 9 -10.30 -6.02 10.37
CA PHE A 9 -9.38 -5.97 9.24
C PHE A 9 -8.79 -7.35 8.90
N LYS A 10 -8.22 -8.05 9.88
CA LYS A 10 -7.63 -9.38 9.67
C LYS A 10 -8.65 -10.42 9.24
N THR A 11 -9.88 -10.31 9.74
CA THR A 11 -11.00 -11.17 9.32
C THR A 11 -11.32 -11.02 7.83
N LEU A 12 -11.19 -9.82 7.27
CA LEU A 12 -11.49 -9.54 5.86
C LEU A 12 -10.28 -9.77 4.93
N ALA A 13 -9.08 -9.39 5.37
CA ALA A 13 -7.88 -9.38 4.55
C ALA A 13 -7.15 -10.74 4.50
N PHE A 14 -7.42 -11.64 5.44
CA PHE A 14 -6.71 -12.92 5.61
C PHE A 14 -5.19 -12.72 5.49
N ASP A 15 -4.53 -13.46 4.60
CA ASP A 15 -3.07 -13.45 4.42
C ASP A 15 -2.57 -12.37 3.43
N THR A 16 -3.46 -11.49 2.94
CA THR A 16 -3.11 -10.43 1.98
C THR A 16 -2.96 -9.06 2.60
N GLY A 17 -3.21 -8.92 3.90
CA GLY A 17 -3.12 -7.65 4.63
C GLY A 17 -1.74 -6.99 4.53
N VAL A 18 -1.74 -5.64 4.44
CA VAL A 18 -0.54 -4.81 4.37
C VAL A 18 -0.61 -3.72 5.44
N ASN A 19 0.45 -3.61 6.23
CA ASN A 19 0.63 -2.51 7.16
C ASN A 19 1.31 -1.33 6.45
N TYR A 20 0.62 -0.19 6.35
CA TYR A 20 1.17 1.07 5.83
C TYR A 20 1.45 2.06 6.96
N THR A 21 2.60 2.72 6.93
CA THR A 21 2.95 3.76 7.91
C THR A 21 2.85 5.15 7.28
N ALA A 22 1.77 5.86 7.62
CA ALA A 22 1.58 7.25 7.21
C ALA A 22 2.49 8.20 8.00
N GLY A 23 2.75 9.39 7.44
CA GLY A 23 3.49 10.47 8.09
C GLY A 23 5.01 10.40 7.97
N LEU A 24 5.57 9.35 7.38
CA LEU A 24 7.00 9.26 7.07
C LEU A 24 7.35 9.97 5.75
N PRO A 25 8.57 10.52 5.60
CA PRO A 25 9.03 11.10 4.33
C PRO A 25 9.22 10.03 3.25
N ALA A 26 9.53 8.80 3.64
CA ALA A 26 9.63 7.65 2.76
C ALA A 26 8.34 6.81 2.78
N ILE A 27 8.07 6.08 1.71
CA ILE A 27 6.99 5.08 1.67
C ILE A 27 7.46 3.88 2.49
N ARG A 28 6.62 3.42 3.44
CA ARG A 28 6.90 2.25 4.25
C ARG A 28 5.66 1.35 4.33
N THR A 29 5.83 0.13 3.86
CA THR A 29 4.89 -0.99 4.00
C THR A 29 5.55 -2.13 4.79
N SER A 30 4.75 -3.04 5.35
CA SER A 30 5.23 -4.30 5.93
C SER A 30 4.16 -5.38 5.87
N PRO A 31 4.53 -6.67 6.00
CA PRO A 31 3.56 -7.74 6.17
C PRO A 31 2.71 -7.53 7.43
N ASP A 32 1.58 -8.26 7.49
CA ASP A 32 0.61 -8.22 8.59
C ASP A 32 0.70 -9.41 9.57
N HIS A 33 1.69 -10.28 9.36
CA HIS A 33 2.04 -11.36 10.29
C HIS A 33 3.22 -10.98 11.19
N GLY A 34 3.36 -11.74 12.29
CA GLY A 34 4.51 -11.67 13.19
C GLY A 34 5.72 -12.48 12.67
N THR A 35 6.67 -12.75 13.57
CA THR A 35 7.93 -13.44 13.23
C THR A 35 7.80 -14.93 12.94
N ALA A 36 6.73 -15.57 13.43
CA ALA A 36 6.46 -17.00 13.24
C ALA A 36 7.68 -17.92 13.53
N PHE A 37 8.40 -17.70 14.65
CA PHE A 37 9.64 -18.44 14.98
C PHE A 37 9.52 -19.96 14.94
N ALA A 38 8.33 -20.51 15.23
CA ALA A 38 8.08 -21.95 15.21
C ALA A 38 8.32 -22.60 13.83
N ILE A 39 8.24 -21.83 12.74
CA ILE A 39 8.41 -22.32 11.35
C ILE A 39 9.67 -21.78 10.66
N ALA A 40 10.50 -21.00 11.37
CA ALA A 40 11.73 -20.45 10.83
C ALA A 40 12.67 -21.57 10.36
N GLY A 41 13.21 -21.45 9.14
CA GLY A 41 14.11 -22.43 8.55
C GLY A 41 13.46 -23.73 8.07
N ARG A 42 12.12 -23.84 8.12
CA ARG A 42 11.39 -25.07 7.73
C ARG A 42 10.78 -25.02 6.34
N ASN A 43 10.91 -23.89 5.63
CA ASN A 43 10.30 -23.65 4.33
C ASN A 43 8.77 -23.83 4.32
N LEU A 44 8.10 -23.37 5.39
CA LEU A 44 6.64 -23.46 5.59
C LEU A 44 5.95 -22.09 5.64
N ALA A 45 6.70 -21.00 5.53
CA ALA A 45 6.12 -19.65 5.60
C ALA A 45 5.37 -19.35 4.30
N ASP A 46 4.17 -18.78 4.43
CA ASP A 46 3.46 -18.18 3.30
C ASP A 46 3.98 -16.77 3.06
N GLU A 47 4.52 -16.52 1.87
CA GLU A 47 5.07 -15.22 1.49
C GLU A 47 4.01 -14.21 1.02
N THR A 48 2.73 -14.59 0.94
CA THR A 48 1.66 -13.80 0.33
C THR A 48 1.58 -12.37 0.90
N SER A 49 1.53 -12.20 2.22
CA SER A 49 1.47 -10.86 2.86
C SER A 49 2.72 -10.02 2.57
N MET A 50 3.90 -10.64 2.53
CA MET A 50 5.15 -9.96 2.19
C MET A 50 5.15 -9.49 0.73
N ARG A 51 4.66 -10.33 -0.19
CA ARG A 51 4.51 -9.96 -1.61
C ARG A 51 3.50 -8.83 -1.79
N SER A 52 2.34 -8.90 -1.12
CA SER A 52 1.35 -7.83 -1.12
C SER A 52 1.95 -6.51 -0.62
N ALA A 53 2.75 -6.54 0.45
CA ALA A 53 3.40 -5.34 0.97
C ALA A 53 4.40 -4.73 -0.02
N LEU A 54 5.13 -5.55 -0.78
CA LEU A 54 6.04 -5.10 -1.83
C LEU A 54 5.29 -4.42 -2.98
N PHE A 55 4.24 -5.08 -3.50
CA PHE A 55 3.46 -4.53 -4.61
C PHE A 55 2.70 -3.27 -4.20
N ALA A 56 2.10 -3.24 -3.01
CA ALA A 56 1.47 -2.03 -2.48
C ALA A 56 2.46 -0.84 -2.39
N CYS A 57 3.71 -1.10 -1.98
CA CYS A 57 4.74 -0.06 -1.99
C CYS A 57 5.01 0.47 -3.41
N TYR A 58 5.14 -0.44 -4.38
CA TYR A 58 5.33 -0.09 -5.78
C TYR A 58 4.16 0.73 -6.35
N ASP A 59 2.93 0.32 -6.07
CA ASP A 59 1.73 1.03 -6.51
C ASP A 59 1.67 2.44 -5.90
N ILE A 60 2.01 2.60 -4.62
CA ILE A 60 2.08 3.92 -3.97
C ILE A 60 3.16 4.79 -4.64
N ILE A 61 4.31 4.22 -5.03
CA ILE A 61 5.35 4.96 -5.76
C ILE A 61 4.80 5.48 -7.10
N LEU A 62 4.15 4.62 -7.88
CA LEU A 62 3.59 4.99 -9.17
C LEU A 62 2.52 6.07 -9.03
N ASN A 63 1.58 5.88 -8.09
CA ASN A 63 0.51 6.84 -7.82
C ASN A 63 1.09 8.21 -7.40
N ARG A 64 2.10 8.24 -6.52
CA ARG A 64 2.74 9.51 -6.12
C ARG A 64 3.41 10.21 -7.30
N ARG A 65 4.05 9.46 -8.22
CA ARG A 65 4.66 10.04 -9.43
C ARG A 65 3.60 10.64 -10.35
N GLU A 66 2.48 9.95 -10.54
CA GLU A 66 1.36 10.44 -11.35
C GLU A 66 0.76 11.73 -10.76
N TYR A 67 0.46 11.75 -9.46
CA TYR A 67 -0.04 12.95 -8.77
C TYR A 67 0.94 14.13 -8.79
N GLN A 68 2.25 13.86 -8.91
CA GLN A 68 3.29 14.90 -9.03
C GLN A 68 3.46 15.42 -10.46
N GLN A 69 2.97 14.69 -11.48
CA GLN A 69 2.94 15.22 -12.84
C GLN A 69 1.82 16.25 -12.93
N PRO A 70 2.10 17.50 -13.31
CA PRO A 70 1.03 18.46 -13.57
C PRO A 70 0.16 17.87 -14.68
N GLN A 71 -1.15 17.76 -14.42
CA GLN A 71 -2.10 17.48 -15.49
C GLN A 71 -1.87 18.54 -16.57
N GLN A 72 -1.50 18.12 -17.79
CA GLN A 72 -1.60 18.97 -18.95
C GLN A 72 -3.10 19.27 -19.13
N THR A 73 -3.58 20.32 -18.47
CA THR A 73 -4.87 20.90 -18.77
C THR A 73 -4.71 21.52 -20.15
N ASN A 74 -5.20 20.85 -21.19
CA ASN A 74 -5.53 21.51 -22.45
C ASN A 74 -6.67 22.48 -22.15
N THR A 75 -6.35 23.66 -21.59
CA THR A 75 -7.24 24.81 -21.62
C THR A 75 -7.20 25.33 -23.05
N GLU A 76 -8.01 24.73 -23.92
CA GLU A 76 -8.54 25.48 -25.06
C GLU A 76 -9.43 26.56 -24.45
N GLU A 77 -8.87 27.77 -24.31
CA GLU A 77 -9.67 28.96 -24.04
C GLU A 77 -10.72 29.08 -25.16
N PRO A 78 -12.01 29.19 -24.85
CA PRO A 78 -13.00 29.43 -25.90
C PRO A 78 -12.68 30.79 -26.54
N GLU A 79 -12.39 30.78 -27.83
CA GLU A 79 -12.27 31.98 -28.65
C GLU A 79 -13.60 32.75 -28.56
N PHE A 80 -13.67 33.74 -27.69
CA PHE A 80 -14.76 34.71 -27.71
C PHE A 80 -14.58 35.55 -28.96
N VAL A 81 -15.27 35.16 -30.03
CA VAL A 81 -15.44 35.99 -31.21
C VAL A 81 -16.23 37.23 -30.78
N VAL A 82 -15.54 38.37 -30.84
CA VAL A 82 -16.04 39.72 -30.53
C VAL A 82 -17.13 40.13 -31.50
#